data_AF-A0A7Y5LH45-F1
#
_entry.id   AF-A0A7Y5LH45-F1
#
_cell.length_a   1.000
_cell.length_b   1.000
_cell.length_c   1.000
_cell.angle_alpha   90.00
_cell.angle_beta   90.00
_cell.angle_gamma   90.00
#
_symmetry.space_group_name_H-M   'P 1'
#
loop_
_entity.id
_entity.type
_entity.pdbx_description
1 polymer ?
#
loop_
_entity_poly.entity_id
_entity_poly.type
_entity_poly.pdbx_seq_one_letter_code
_entity_poly.pdbx_strand_id
1 'polypeptide(L)'
;MKNLIRALLCFCVHGICFAQQPYTVSGNLAKIHDPRPVAALADLIQERYGVPVNYEDIRTVFAGDIVDETAPQARLRNPQALALGRKWGTLEVTLVSPASTVEERLPQAKALIADALAQHVSRGQNGMFDVTGGARGLYLIPKLSRGRDGKLAMSTSPLDLFIVIPPARMTAEQCFDTIVSKLNETGAVKIIPGIQPSNFLIQATGICEAQNEPARDVVERVLRFTRPGEAVGPTTTTRSERPVFVWRLLYDIKLETYALNIVPAMKLVRSRFGGHDYTEITTTP
;
A
#
# COMPACT_ATOMS: atom_id res chain seq x y z
N MET A 1 4.57 -28.05 -25.95
CA MET A 1 4.40 -28.89 -24.75
C MET A 1 5.48 -28.60 -23.71
N LYS A 2 5.50 -27.39 -23.15
CA LYS A 2 6.25 -27.01 -21.95
C LYS A 2 5.42 -25.92 -21.26
N ASN A 3 5.28 -26.00 -19.93
CA ASN A 3 4.69 -25.01 -19.03
C ASN A 3 3.19 -25.19 -18.71
N LEU A 4 2.87 -26.24 -17.97
CA LEU A 4 1.65 -26.30 -17.16
C LEU A 4 1.97 -26.82 -15.75
N ILE A 5 2.85 -26.10 -15.04
CA ILE A 5 2.93 -26.17 -13.59
C ILE A 5 2.75 -24.74 -13.10
N ARG A 6 1.51 -24.25 -13.19
CA ARG A 6 1.05 -23.19 -12.30
C ARG A 6 0.96 -23.86 -10.94
N ALA A 7 2.03 -23.77 -10.16
CA ALA A 7 1.99 -24.07 -8.75
C ALA A 7 0.82 -23.26 -8.18
N LEU A 8 -0.22 -23.97 -7.77
CA LEU A 8 -1.28 -23.46 -6.93
C LEU A 8 -0.61 -23.14 -5.59
N LEU A 9 0.16 -22.04 -5.54
CA LEU A 9 0.57 -21.44 -4.30
C LEU A 9 -0.75 -20.97 -3.69
N CYS A 10 -1.30 -21.85 -2.87
CA CYS A 10 -2.30 -21.52 -1.88
C CYS A 10 -1.60 -20.49 -0.99
N PHE A 11 -1.68 -19.22 -1.40
CA PHE A 11 -1.73 -18.14 -0.45
C PHE A 11 -2.84 -18.57 0.49
N CYS A 12 -2.47 -19.06 1.66
CA CYS A 12 -3.39 -19.12 2.78
C CYS A 12 -3.72 -17.66 3.09
N VAL A 13 -4.61 -17.10 2.26
CA VAL A 13 -5.53 -16.05 2.58
C VAL A 13 -6.13 -16.56 3.88
N HIS A 14 -5.61 -16.04 4.98
CA HIS A 14 -6.26 -16.13 6.27
C HIS A 14 -7.70 -15.78 5.99
N GLY A 15 -8.58 -16.71 6.37
CA GLY A 15 -9.96 -16.74 5.92
C GLY A 15 -10.62 -15.38 6.07
N ILE A 16 -11.77 -15.27 5.42
CA ILE A 16 -12.73 -14.17 5.53
C ILE A 16 -13.23 -14.09 6.99
N CYS A 17 -12.33 -13.82 7.94
CA CYS A 17 -12.64 -13.11 9.15
C CYS A 17 -13.10 -11.75 8.63
N PHE A 18 -14.31 -11.36 9.01
CA PHE A 18 -14.76 -9.98 8.96
C PHE A 18 -13.53 -9.09 9.20
N ALA A 19 -13.07 -8.40 8.15
CA ALA A 19 -11.86 -7.62 8.20
C ALA A 19 -12.10 -6.56 9.26
N GLN A 20 -11.63 -6.83 10.48
CA GLN A 20 -11.65 -5.85 11.53
C GLN A 20 -10.81 -4.71 10.97
N GLN A 21 -11.45 -3.56 10.85
CA GLN A 21 -10.77 -2.32 10.50
C GLN A 21 -9.51 -2.27 11.38
N PRO A 22 -8.30 -2.11 10.82
CA PRO A 22 -7.06 -2.16 11.57
C PRO A 22 -6.89 -0.96 12.54
N TYR A 23 -7.95 -0.17 12.67
CA TYR A 23 -8.04 0.98 13.55
C TYR A 23 -9.42 1.12 14.18
N THR A 24 -9.42 1.81 15.31
CA THR A 24 -10.61 2.29 16.02
C THR A 24 -10.59 3.81 16.04
N VAL A 25 -11.75 4.44 15.91
CA VAL A 25 -11.88 5.92 15.96
C VAL A 25 -12.78 6.29 17.14
N SER A 26 -12.28 7.15 18.03
CA SER A 26 -13.03 7.69 19.16
C SER A 26 -12.89 9.22 19.16
N GLY A 27 -13.97 9.91 18.79
CA GLY A 27 -13.92 11.34 18.48
C GLY A 27 -12.95 11.63 17.32
N ASN A 28 -11.97 12.49 17.56
CA ASN A 28 -10.91 12.82 16.60
C ASN A 28 -9.68 11.90 16.71
N LEU A 29 -9.61 11.00 17.68
CA LEU A 29 -8.45 10.14 17.86
C LEU A 29 -8.68 8.80 17.15
N ALA A 30 -7.82 8.49 16.18
CA ALA A 30 -7.73 7.17 15.57
C ALA A 30 -6.57 6.37 16.18
N LYS A 31 -6.84 5.14 16.63
CA LYS A 31 -5.85 4.21 17.14
C LYS A 31 -5.71 3.04 16.18
N ILE A 32 -4.53 2.89 15.60
CA ILE A 32 -4.16 1.82 14.67
C ILE A 32 -3.43 0.74 15.47
N HIS A 33 -3.83 -0.51 15.32
CA HIS A 33 -3.13 -1.68 15.86
C HIS A 33 -3.09 -2.74 14.75
N ASP A 34 -1.95 -2.87 14.09
CA ASP A 34 -1.79 -3.69 12.87
C ASP A 34 -0.34 -4.21 12.76
N PRO A 35 -0.07 -5.36 12.10
CA PRO A 35 1.30 -5.80 11.80
C PRO A 35 2.04 -4.88 10.80
N ARG A 36 1.31 -4.00 10.11
CA ARG A 36 1.79 -2.96 9.19
C ARG A 36 1.05 -1.64 9.47
N PRO A 37 1.31 -0.98 10.61
CA PRO A 37 0.53 0.18 11.03
C PRO A 37 0.64 1.36 10.05
N VAL A 38 1.75 1.52 9.33
CA VAL A 38 1.90 2.56 8.28
C VAL A 38 1.07 2.25 7.04
N ALA A 39 0.85 0.97 6.70
CA ALA A 39 -0.07 0.60 5.62
C ALA A 39 -1.52 0.91 6.03
N ALA A 40 -1.91 0.55 7.26
CA ALA A 40 -3.21 0.88 7.82
C ALA A 40 -3.43 2.41 7.94
N LEU A 41 -2.38 3.18 8.22
CA LEU A 41 -2.40 4.64 8.18
C LEU A 41 -2.72 5.16 6.76
N ALA A 42 -2.05 4.62 5.73
CA ALA A 42 -2.33 4.99 4.35
C ALA A 42 -3.81 4.76 4.00
N ASP A 43 -4.36 3.61 4.44
CA ASP A 43 -5.75 3.24 4.22
C ASP A 43 -6.72 4.18 4.97
N LEU A 44 -6.46 4.48 6.24
CA LEU A 44 -7.21 5.46 7.03
C LEU A 44 -7.24 6.84 6.37
N ILE A 45 -6.10 7.32 5.88
CA ILE A 45 -6.00 8.64 5.23
C ILE A 45 -6.74 8.66 3.90
N GLN A 46 -6.66 7.60 3.10
CA GLN A 46 -7.44 7.47 1.88
C GLN A 46 -8.94 7.53 2.17
N GLU A 47 -9.42 6.73 3.13
CA GLU A 47 -10.83 6.68 3.50
C GLU A 47 -11.32 8.03 4.00
N ARG A 48 -10.56 8.67 4.90
CA ARG A 48 -10.99 9.89 5.59
C ARG A 48 -10.84 11.16 4.76
N TYR A 49 -9.80 11.27 3.92
CA TYR A 49 -9.49 12.49 3.17
C TYR A 49 -9.75 12.35 1.66
N GLY A 50 -10.00 11.14 1.16
CA GLY A 50 -10.17 10.88 -0.28
C GLY A 50 -8.90 11.16 -1.09
N VAL A 51 -7.74 11.19 -0.44
CA VAL A 51 -6.43 11.39 -1.06
C VAL A 51 -5.84 10.02 -1.34
N PRO A 52 -5.48 9.65 -2.58
CA PRO A 52 -4.83 8.37 -2.83
C PRO A 52 -3.45 8.34 -2.17
N VAL A 53 -3.14 7.24 -1.48
CA VAL A 53 -1.86 7.05 -0.78
C VAL A 53 -1.29 5.71 -1.22
N ASN A 54 -0.13 5.73 -1.88
CA ASN A 54 0.60 4.54 -2.26
C ASN A 54 1.55 4.15 -1.12
N TYR A 55 1.77 2.85 -0.93
CA TYR A 55 2.55 2.35 0.20
C TYR A 55 3.51 1.24 -0.21
N GLU A 56 4.70 1.29 0.34
CA GLU A 56 5.73 0.29 0.15
C GLU A 56 6.29 -0.17 1.48
N ASP A 57 6.38 -1.48 1.62
CA ASP A 57 6.75 -2.12 2.87
C ASP A 57 8.27 -2.20 3.00
N ILE A 58 8.73 -2.16 4.25
CA ILE A 58 10.12 -2.46 4.59
C ILE A 58 10.38 -3.96 4.44
N ARG A 59 11.63 -4.29 4.11
CA ARG A 59 12.11 -5.66 4.16
C ARG A 59 12.36 -6.05 5.62
N THR A 60 11.46 -6.85 6.20
CA THR A 60 11.61 -7.32 7.58
C THR A 60 12.52 -8.54 7.61
N VAL A 61 13.78 -8.33 7.99
CA VAL A 61 14.81 -9.38 8.10
C VAL A 61 15.38 -9.53 9.51
N PHE A 62 15.12 -8.56 10.39
CA PHE A 62 15.54 -8.64 11.78
C PHE A 62 14.66 -9.61 12.56
N ALA A 63 15.27 -10.61 13.20
CA ALA A 63 14.53 -11.64 13.93
C ALA A 63 13.65 -11.07 15.05
N GLY A 64 14.05 -9.96 15.70
CA GLY A 64 13.25 -9.32 16.75
C GLY A 64 11.95 -8.66 16.27
N ASP A 65 11.78 -8.50 14.95
CA ASP A 65 10.56 -7.97 14.32
C ASP A 65 9.66 -9.06 13.73
N ILE A 66 10.07 -10.33 13.85
CA ILE A 66 9.37 -11.49 13.32
C ILE A 66 8.78 -12.26 14.51
N VAL A 67 7.50 -12.60 14.43
CA VAL A 67 6.80 -13.42 15.42
C VAL A 67 6.40 -14.76 14.81
N ASP A 68 6.51 -15.81 15.60
CA ASP A 68 6.04 -17.14 15.21
C ASP A 68 4.59 -17.30 15.67
N GLU A 69 3.67 -17.17 14.71
CA GLU A 69 2.22 -17.28 14.90
C GLU A 69 1.71 -18.70 14.65
N THR A 70 2.61 -19.71 14.67
CA THR A 70 2.21 -21.10 14.45
C THR A 70 1.26 -21.55 15.54
N ALA A 71 0.01 -21.87 15.16
CA ALA A 71 -0.96 -22.43 16.07
C ALA A 71 -0.40 -23.70 16.75
N PRO A 72 -0.54 -23.87 18.08
CA PRO A 72 0.00 -25.04 18.79
C PRO A 72 -0.43 -26.37 18.17
N GLN A 73 -1.68 -26.46 17.71
CA GLN A 73 -2.22 -27.66 17.05
C GLN A 73 -1.56 -27.95 15.69
N ALA A 74 -1.13 -26.92 14.96
CA ALA A 74 -0.36 -27.11 13.73
C ALA A 74 1.04 -27.66 14.05
N ARG A 75 1.68 -27.17 15.12
CA ARG A 75 2.98 -27.63 15.59
C ARG A 75 2.96 -29.08 16.10
N LEU A 76 1.87 -29.50 16.74
CA LEU A 76 1.68 -30.91 17.15
C LEU A 76 1.60 -31.87 15.95
N ARG A 77 0.92 -31.46 14.88
CA ARG A 77 0.77 -32.28 13.65
C ARG A 77 2.02 -32.27 12.77
N ASN A 78 2.75 -31.17 12.78
CA ASN A 78 3.99 -31.02 12.04
C ASN A 78 4.96 -30.16 12.88
N PRO A 79 5.97 -30.77 13.54
CA PRO A 79 6.95 -30.04 14.33
C PRO A 79 7.76 -29.00 13.55
N GLN A 80 7.82 -29.11 12.22
CA GLN A 80 8.48 -28.15 11.33
C GLN A 80 7.55 -27.04 10.83
N ALA A 81 6.28 -27.01 11.25
CA ALA A 81 5.33 -25.97 10.86
C ALA A 81 5.78 -24.60 11.39
N LEU A 82 5.89 -23.65 10.47
CA LEU A 82 6.19 -22.24 10.74
C LEU A 82 5.20 -21.33 10.02
N ALA A 83 4.53 -20.49 10.81
CA ALA A 83 3.75 -19.34 10.38
C ALA A 83 4.44 -18.08 10.92
N LEU A 84 5.32 -17.49 10.11
CA LEU A 84 6.07 -16.30 10.49
C LEU A 84 5.23 -15.06 10.13
N GLY A 85 5.01 -14.20 11.13
CA GLY A 85 4.31 -12.94 11.03
C GLY A 85 5.21 -11.75 11.39
N ARG A 86 4.67 -10.54 11.23
CA ARG A 86 5.30 -9.30 11.70
C ARG A 86 4.87 -9.05 13.13
N LYS A 87 5.80 -8.55 13.96
CA LYS A 87 5.42 -8.01 15.26
C LYS A 87 4.42 -6.86 15.07
N TRP A 88 3.35 -6.88 15.86
CA TRP A 88 2.32 -5.85 15.84
C TRP A 88 2.87 -4.48 16.26
N GLY A 89 2.39 -3.43 15.61
CA GLY A 89 2.71 -2.04 15.91
C GLY A 89 1.45 -1.19 16.16
N THR A 90 1.65 -0.04 16.78
CA THR A 90 0.57 0.90 17.11
C THR A 90 0.85 2.32 16.66
N LEU A 91 -0.14 2.97 16.05
CA LEU A 91 -0.09 4.40 15.75
C LEU A 91 -1.32 5.09 16.32
N GLU A 92 -1.14 6.33 16.71
CA GLU A 92 -2.23 7.21 17.13
C GLU A 92 -2.20 8.44 16.24
N VAL A 93 -3.36 8.80 15.71
CA VAL A 93 -3.50 9.92 14.78
C VAL A 93 -4.66 10.77 15.23
N THR A 94 -4.40 12.04 15.49
CA THR A 94 -5.46 13.02 15.74
C THR A 94 -5.98 13.51 14.39
N LEU A 95 -7.11 12.98 13.99
CA LEU A 95 -7.81 13.37 12.78
C LEU A 95 -8.39 14.78 12.93
N VAL A 96 -8.30 15.54 11.85
CA VAL A 96 -8.99 16.83 11.71
C VAL A 96 -10.07 16.70 10.64
N SER A 97 -11.02 17.62 10.62
CA SER A 97 -12.00 17.66 9.55
C SER A 97 -11.29 17.85 8.20
N PRO A 98 -11.56 17.01 7.18
CA PRO A 98 -10.96 17.17 5.87
C PRO A 98 -11.29 18.54 5.30
N ALA A 99 -10.31 19.20 4.68
CA ALA A 99 -10.53 20.46 4.01
C ALA A 99 -11.62 20.35 2.92
N SER A 100 -12.33 21.44 2.66
CA SER A 100 -13.45 21.45 1.71
C SER A 100 -12.98 21.24 0.28
N THR A 101 -11.89 21.91 -0.11
CA THR A 101 -11.26 21.76 -1.42
C THR A 101 -10.26 20.61 -1.40
N VAL A 102 -9.92 20.07 -2.56
CA VAL A 102 -9.02 18.91 -2.57
C VAL A 102 -7.56 19.34 -2.69
N GLU A 103 -7.32 20.51 -3.24
CA GLU A 103 -6.05 21.22 -3.24
C GLU A 103 -5.53 21.41 -1.80
N GLU A 104 -6.43 21.64 -0.84
CA GLU A 104 -6.11 21.75 0.58
C GLU A 104 -6.03 20.38 1.29
N ARG A 105 -6.77 19.36 0.84
CA ARG A 105 -6.74 18.02 1.47
C ARG A 105 -5.38 17.34 1.30
N LEU A 106 -4.71 17.50 0.17
CA LEU A 106 -3.41 16.87 -0.07
C LEU A 106 -2.32 17.33 0.95
N PRO A 107 -2.04 18.63 1.13
CA PRO A 107 -1.08 19.07 2.13
C PRO A 107 -1.52 18.75 3.57
N GLN A 108 -2.83 18.81 3.86
CA GLN A 108 -3.37 18.40 5.17
C GLN A 108 -3.10 16.91 5.47
N ALA A 109 -3.43 16.02 4.53
CA ALA A 109 -3.17 14.59 4.63
C ALA A 109 -1.66 14.29 4.76
N LYS A 110 -0.82 14.99 3.99
CA LYS A 110 0.64 14.87 4.07
C LYS A 110 1.15 15.24 5.46
N ALA A 111 0.69 16.34 6.04
CA ALA A 111 1.10 16.79 7.38
C ALA A 111 0.72 15.78 8.47
N LEU A 112 -0.51 15.23 8.40
CA LEU A 112 -0.98 14.20 9.33
C LEU A 112 -0.15 12.91 9.25
N ILE A 113 0.18 12.48 8.03
CA ILE A 113 1.04 11.31 7.84
C ILE A 113 2.44 11.59 8.39
N ALA A 114 3.02 12.76 8.10
CA ALA A 114 4.35 13.10 8.58
C ALA A 114 4.44 13.07 10.12
N ASP A 115 3.42 13.61 10.81
CA ASP A 115 3.34 13.55 12.28
C ASP A 115 3.22 12.10 12.78
N ALA A 116 2.32 11.31 12.19
CA ALA A 116 2.17 9.90 12.56
C ALA A 116 3.45 9.07 12.32
N LEU A 117 4.20 9.36 11.24
CA LEU A 117 5.50 8.74 10.98
C LEU A 117 6.57 9.16 12.00
N ALA A 118 6.57 10.41 12.46
CA ALA A 118 7.46 10.84 13.54
C ALA A 118 7.17 10.07 14.84
N GLN A 119 5.88 9.86 15.16
CA GLN A 119 5.47 9.04 16.30
C GLN A 119 5.85 7.56 16.13
N HIS A 120 5.74 7.00 14.92
CA HIS A 120 6.17 5.63 14.59
C HIS A 120 7.64 5.41 14.98
N VAL A 121 8.50 6.36 14.61
CA VAL A 121 9.94 6.32 14.88
C VAL A 121 10.23 6.51 16.37
N SER A 122 9.58 7.47 17.04
CA SER A 122 9.83 7.72 18.48
C SER A 122 9.44 6.54 19.37
N ARG A 123 8.47 5.71 18.92
CA ARG A 123 8.06 4.46 19.59
C ARG A 123 9.00 3.27 19.30
N GLY A 124 10.09 3.47 18.55
CA GLY A 124 11.06 2.42 18.24
C GLY A 124 10.51 1.31 17.33
N GLN A 125 9.44 1.61 16.58
CA GLN A 125 8.84 0.65 15.65
C GLN A 125 9.76 0.42 14.44
N ASN A 126 9.56 -0.71 13.77
CA ASN A 126 10.42 -1.07 12.65
C ASN A 126 10.14 -0.17 11.45
N GLY A 127 11.22 0.29 10.82
CA GLY A 127 11.16 1.12 9.62
C GLY A 127 11.05 2.62 9.90
N MET A 128 11.71 3.41 9.07
CA MET A 128 11.47 4.84 8.93
C MET A 128 11.01 5.08 7.49
N PHE A 129 9.98 5.91 7.33
CA PHE A 129 9.37 6.17 6.04
C PHE A 129 9.43 7.66 5.72
N ASP A 130 9.44 7.97 4.44
CA ASP A 130 9.26 9.32 3.91
C ASP A 130 7.86 9.43 3.29
N VAL A 131 7.29 10.62 3.33
CA VAL A 131 6.02 10.95 2.68
C VAL A 131 6.27 12.00 1.61
N THR A 132 6.23 11.57 0.36
CA THR A 132 6.40 12.44 -0.79
C THR A 132 5.07 12.61 -1.53
N GLY A 133 4.89 13.75 -2.20
CA GLY A 133 3.79 13.91 -3.15
C GLY A 133 4.27 13.51 -4.54
N GLY A 134 3.36 12.99 -5.35
CA GLY A 134 3.57 12.85 -6.79
C GLY A 134 2.26 12.95 -7.56
N ALA A 135 2.25 12.55 -8.82
CA ALA A 135 1.12 12.87 -9.70
C ALA A 135 -0.19 12.23 -9.19
N ARG A 136 -0.16 11.00 -8.68
CA ARG A 136 -1.38 10.29 -8.26
C ARG A 136 -1.67 10.35 -6.76
N GLY A 137 -1.05 11.26 -6.01
CA GLY A 137 -1.31 11.44 -4.58
C GLY A 137 -0.04 11.37 -3.73
N LEU A 138 -0.13 10.74 -2.56
CA LEU A 138 0.99 10.61 -1.63
C LEU A 138 1.67 9.24 -1.77
N TYR A 139 2.96 9.18 -1.52
CA TYR A 139 3.75 7.94 -1.49
C TYR A 139 4.42 7.78 -0.14
N LEU A 140 4.23 6.62 0.49
CA LEU A 140 4.93 6.22 1.70
C LEU A 140 6.03 5.25 1.33
N ILE A 141 7.27 5.75 1.38
CA ILE A 141 8.45 5.05 0.86
C ILE A 141 9.38 4.75 2.03
N PRO A 142 9.86 3.50 2.18
CA PRO A 142 10.83 3.17 3.22
C PRO A 142 12.17 3.89 2.98
N LYS A 143 12.78 4.41 4.06
CA LYS A 143 14.11 5.04 4.06
C LYS A 143 15.14 4.25 4.86
N LEU A 144 14.75 3.79 6.04
CA LEU A 144 15.59 3.01 6.94
C LEU A 144 14.80 1.80 7.44
N SER A 145 15.48 0.68 7.67
CA SER A 145 14.89 -0.52 8.27
C SER A 145 15.94 -1.27 9.09
N ARG A 146 15.53 -2.06 10.08
CA ARG A 146 16.47 -2.91 10.82
C ARG A 146 17.02 -4.03 9.94
N GLY A 147 18.34 -4.10 9.82
CA GLY A 147 19.08 -5.19 9.18
C GLY A 147 19.03 -6.48 10.01
N ARG A 148 19.67 -7.55 9.51
CA ARG A 148 19.72 -8.84 10.22
C ARG A 148 20.43 -8.72 11.59
N ASP A 149 21.33 -7.76 11.74
CA ASP A 149 22.05 -7.43 12.98
C ASP A 149 21.26 -6.51 13.94
N GLY A 150 20.04 -6.13 13.57
CA GLY A 150 19.18 -5.25 14.34
C GLY A 150 19.53 -3.75 14.24
N LYS A 151 20.58 -3.39 13.51
CA LYS A 151 20.95 -1.99 13.29
C LYS A 151 20.10 -1.38 12.18
N LEU A 152 19.84 -0.08 12.28
CA LEU A 152 19.19 0.65 11.19
C LEU A 152 20.16 0.76 10.01
N ALA A 153 19.66 0.39 8.82
CA ALA A 153 20.37 0.53 7.56
C ALA A 153 19.44 1.15 6.51
N MET A 154 20.04 1.74 5.47
CA MET A 154 19.31 2.25 4.32
C MET A 154 18.42 1.15 3.72
N SER A 155 17.14 1.47 3.57
CA SER A 155 16.16 0.65 2.90
C SER A 155 15.91 1.25 1.53
N THR A 156 16.19 0.48 0.48
CA THR A 156 15.93 0.89 -0.90
C THR A 156 14.69 0.15 -1.38
N SER A 157 13.70 0.90 -1.88
CA SER A 157 12.54 0.25 -2.48
C SER A 157 12.93 -0.42 -3.79
N PRO A 158 12.45 -1.63 -4.09
CA PRO A 158 12.58 -2.21 -5.40
C PRO A 158 11.99 -1.35 -6.53
N LEU A 159 11.00 -0.50 -6.24
CA LEU A 159 10.44 0.40 -7.27
C LEU A 159 11.35 1.62 -7.57
N ASP A 160 12.41 1.84 -6.81
CA ASP A 160 13.43 2.86 -7.12
C ASP A 160 14.46 2.37 -8.15
N LEU A 161 14.44 1.08 -8.49
CA LEU A 161 15.32 0.52 -9.52
C LEU A 161 14.94 1.07 -10.90
N PHE A 162 15.97 1.38 -11.69
CA PHE A 162 15.81 1.90 -13.04
C PHE A 162 15.58 0.74 -14.01
N ILE A 163 14.56 0.85 -14.85
CA ILE A 163 14.19 -0.18 -15.82
C ILE A 163 14.14 0.37 -17.24
N VAL A 164 14.32 -0.54 -18.20
CA VAL A 164 14.18 -0.28 -19.63
C VAL A 164 13.13 -1.21 -20.20
N ILE A 165 12.11 -0.64 -20.85
CA ILE A 165 11.05 -1.36 -21.54
C ILE A 165 10.91 -0.74 -22.92
N PRO A 166 11.20 -1.48 -24.02
CA PRO A 166 10.96 -0.98 -25.37
C PRO A 166 9.47 -0.60 -25.56
N PRO A 167 9.18 0.46 -26.33
CA PRO A 167 7.81 0.90 -26.52
C PRO A 167 6.95 -0.18 -27.18
N ALA A 168 5.89 -0.58 -26.50
CA ALA A 168 4.95 -1.59 -26.97
C ALA A 168 3.53 -1.28 -26.51
N ARG A 169 2.55 -1.47 -27.40
CA ARG A 169 1.13 -1.40 -27.02
C ARG A 169 0.77 -2.64 -26.21
N MET A 170 0.39 -2.45 -24.95
CA MET A 170 0.09 -3.51 -23.98
C MET A 170 -1.16 -3.18 -23.17
N THR A 171 -1.77 -4.19 -22.56
CA THR A 171 -2.73 -3.97 -21.47
C THR A 171 -1.99 -3.48 -20.21
N ALA A 172 -2.71 -2.85 -19.27
CA ALA A 172 -2.11 -2.44 -18.00
C ALA A 172 -1.61 -3.65 -17.19
N GLU A 173 -2.31 -4.79 -17.27
CA GLU A 173 -1.87 -6.05 -16.65
C GLU A 173 -0.53 -6.53 -17.25
N GLN A 174 -0.45 -6.61 -18.59
CA GLN A 174 0.79 -6.99 -19.29
C GLN A 174 1.95 -6.05 -18.97
N CYS A 175 1.67 -4.75 -18.82
CA CYS A 175 2.65 -3.78 -18.36
C CYS A 175 3.17 -4.08 -16.96
N PHE A 176 2.30 -4.36 -15.99
CA PHE A 176 2.75 -4.70 -14.64
C PHE A 176 3.56 -5.98 -14.61
N ASP A 177 3.16 -7.01 -15.37
CA ASP A 177 3.94 -8.24 -15.51
C ASP A 177 5.33 -7.96 -16.11
N THR A 178 5.41 -7.09 -17.11
CA THR A 178 6.67 -6.68 -17.73
C THR A 178 7.55 -5.89 -16.75
N ILE A 179 6.98 -4.96 -15.99
CA ILE A 179 7.69 -4.21 -14.93
C ILE A 179 8.26 -5.16 -13.88
N VAL A 180 7.44 -6.09 -13.38
CA VAL A 180 7.88 -7.09 -12.38
C VAL A 180 8.97 -7.98 -12.97
N SER A 181 8.84 -8.41 -14.23
CA SER A 181 9.90 -9.16 -14.92
C SER A 181 11.21 -8.36 -14.95
N LYS A 182 11.18 -7.08 -15.34
CA LYS A 182 12.38 -6.23 -15.41
C LYS A 182 13.00 -5.97 -14.05
N LEU A 183 12.20 -5.77 -13.01
CA LEU A 183 12.68 -5.62 -11.64
C LEU A 183 13.38 -6.90 -11.14
N ASN A 184 12.90 -8.08 -11.53
CA ASN A 184 13.52 -9.34 -11.17
C ASN A 184 14.82 -9.65 -11.95
N GLU A 185 15.05 -9.03 -13.10
CA GLU A 185 16.30 -9.18 -13.85
C GLU A 185 17.48 -8.48 -13.14
N THR A 186 17.22 -7.41 -12.39
CA THR A 186 18.25 -6.54 -11.79
C THR A 186 18.22 -6.47 -10.26
N GLY A 187 17.09 -6.82 -9.64
CA GLY A 187 16.86 -6.67 -8.21
C GLY A 187 17.45 -7.80 -7.35
N ALA A 188 17.86 -7.45 -6.14
CA ALA A 188 18.34 -8.41 -5.13
C ALA A 188 17.21 -9.14 -4.39
N VAL A 189 15.96 -8.68 -4.52
CA VAL A 189 14.79 -9.26 -3.87
C VAL A 189 13.75 -9.55 -4.94
N LYS A 190 13.19 -10.76 -4.90
CA LYS A 190 12.16 -11.18 -5.83
C LYS A 190 10.89 -10.35 -5.64
N ILE A 191 10.24 -10.03 -6.74
CA ILE A 191 8.92 -9.40 -6.79
C ILE A 191 7.99 -10.31 -7.57
N ILE A 192 6.76 -10.45 -7.11
CA ILE A 192 5.70 -11.18 -7.80
C ILE A 192 4.48 -10.27 -8.00
N PRO A 193 3.65 -10.51 -9.03
CA PRO A 193 2.32 -9.91 -9.09
C PRO A 193 1.52 -10.33 -7.86
N GLY A 194 0.90 -9.34 -7.19
CA GLY A 194 0.00 -9.55 -6.06
C GLY A 194 -1.47 -9.55 -6.47
N ILE A 195 -2.32 -9.07 -5.57
CA ILE A 195 -3.74 -8.84 -5.85
C ILE A 195 -3.88 -7.70 -6.86
N GLN A 196 -4.61 -7.95 -7.95
CA GLN A 196 -4.85 -6.99 -9.00
C GLN A 196 -6.30 -7.10 -9.51
N PRO A 197 -6.96 -6.00 -9.89
CA PRO A 197 -8.28 -6.00 -10.47
C PRO A 197 -8.20 -6.37 -11.96
N SER A 198 -7.86 -7.63 -12.28
CA SER A 198 -7.53 -8.08 -13.65
C SER A 198 -8.55 -7.64 -14.70
N ASN A 199 -9.85 -7.72 -14.41
CA ASN A 199 -10.89 -7.25 -15.34
C ASN A 199 -10.71 -5.79 -15.76
N PHE A 200 -10.33 -4.90 -14.84
CA PHE A 200 -10.05 -3.50 -15.15
C PHE A 200 -8.72 -3.33 -15.87
N LEU A 201 -7.69 -4.09 -15.49
CA LEU A 201 -6.34 -3.94 -16.04
C LEU A 201 -6.19 -4.52 -17.45
N ILE A 202 -6.90 -5.61 -17.77
CA ILE A 202 -6.91 -6.22 -19.12
C ILE A 202 -7.62 -5.31 -20.13
N GLN A 203 -8.66 -4.58 -19.69
CA GLN A 203 -9.42 -3.67 -20.55
C GLN A 203 -8.73 -2.32 -20.77
N ALA A 204 -7.76 -1.96 -19.91
CA ALA A 204 -6.99 -0.73 -20.04
C ALA A 204 -5.77 -0.98 -20.93
N THR A 205 -5.63 -0.24 -22.03
CA THR A 205 -4.49 -0.37 -22.95
C THR A 205 -3.75 0.95 -23.12
N GLY A 206 -2.44 0.88 -23.35
CA GLY A 206 -1.58 2.03 -23.55
C GLY A 206 -0.23 1.63 -24.15
N ILE A 207 0.65 2.61 -24.37
CA ILE A 207 2.04 2.34 -24.75
C ILE A 207 2.83 2.15 -23.45
N CYS A 208 3.30 0.93 -23.22
CA CYS A 208 4.25 0.60 -22.17
C CYS A 208 5.65 0.91 -22.67
N GLU A 209 6.35 1.81 -22.00
CA GLU A 209 7.76 2.07 -22.28
C GLU A 209 8.46 2.59 -21.02
N ALA A 210 9.77 2.37 -20.96
CA ALA A 210 10.64 2.94 -19.95
C ALA A 210 12.03 3.14 -20.56
N GLN A 211 12.60 4.33 -20.39
CA GLN A 211 13.92 4.69 -20.94
C GLN A 211 14.92 4.97 -19.82
N ASN A 212 15.26 3.93 -19.06
CA ASN A 212 16.15 4.03 -17.91
C ASN A 212 15.62 5.05 -16.88
N GLU A 213 14.48 4.71 -16.29
CA GLU A 213 13.80 5.53 -15.29
C GLU A 213 13.31 4.65 -14.13
N PRO A 214 13.03 5.22 -12.95
CA PRO A 214 12.54 4.46 -11.80
C PRO A 214 11.27 3.68 -12.13
N ALA A 215 11.22 2.40 -11.77
CA ALA A 215 10.04 1.57 -12.00
C ALA A 215 8.76 2.13 -11.36
N ARG A 216 8.89 2.89 -10.26
CA ARG A 216 7.83 3.66 -9.60
C ARG A 216 7.11 4.59 -10.58
N ASP A 217 7.85 5.33 -11.39
CA ASP A 217 7.30 6.31 -12.34
C ASP A 217 6.60 5.59 -13.50
N VAL A 218 7.13 4.43 -13.89
CA VAL A 218 6.49 3.55 -14.88
C VAL A 218 5.19 2.96 -14.34
N VAL A 219 5.17 2.45 -13.11
CA VAL A 219 3.95 1.96 -12.42
C VAL A 219 2.89 3.05 -12.38
N GLU A 220 3.26 4.28 -12.00
CA GLU A 220 2.35 5.41 -11.97
C GLU A 220 1.77 5.71 -13.35
N ARG A 221 2.60 5.67 -14.40
CA ARG A 221 2.17 5.89 -15.78
C ARG A 221 1.20 4.82 -16.26
N VAL A 222 1.47 3.55 -15.96
CA VAL A 222 0.58 2.42 -16.33
C VAL A 222 -0.78 2.55 -15.65
N LEU A 223 -0.83 3.01 -14.40
CA LEU A 223 -2.10 3.28 -13.72
C LEU A 223 -2.95 4.35 -14.44
N ARG A 224 -2.34 5.24 -15.24
CA ARG A 224 -3.10 6.20 -16.07
C ARG A 224 -3.87 5.54 -17.21
N PHE A 225 -3.49 4.33 -17.64
CA PHE A 225 -4.26 3.60 -18.68
C PHE A 225 -5.67 3.26 -18.21
N THR A 226 -5.86 3.09 -16.90
CA THR A 226 -7.18 2.79 -16.32
C THR A 226 -8.14 3.98 -16.41
N ARG A 227 -7.60 5.19 -16.60
CA ARG A 227 -8.35 6.46 -16.68
C ARG A 227 -7.75 7.38 -17.77
N PRO A 228 -7.92 7.03 -19.05
CA PRO A 228 -7.40 7.86 -20.14
C PRO A 228 -8.15 9.21 -20.18
N GLY A 229 -7.40 10.32 -20.25
CA GLY A 229 -7.96 11.67 -20.41
C GLY A 229 -8.31 12.41 -19.11
N GLU A 230 -8.14 11.78 -17.94
CA GLU A 230 -8.29 12.50 -16.67
C GLU A 230 -6.98 13.24 -16.36
N ALA A 231 -7.02 14.57 -16.45
CA ALA A 231 -5.93 15.40 -15.95
C ALA A 231 -5.68 15.06 -14.49
N VAL A 232 -4.40 14.96 -14.13
CA VAL A 232 -3.96 14.74 -12.76
C VAL A 232 -4.45 15.90 -11.90
N GLY A 233 -5.53 15.65 -11.18
CA GLY A 233 -6.21 16.66 -10.41
C GLY A 233 -7.28 15.99 -9.57
N PRO A 234 -7.61 16.59 -8.44
CA PRO A 234 -8.63 16.02 -7.60
C PRO A 234 -10.00 16.07 -8.26
N THR A 235 -10.65 14.91 -8.30
CA THR A 235 -11.87 14.71 -9.09
C THR A 235 -13.06 15.52 -8.58
N THR A 236 -13.27 16.70 -9.14
CA THR A 236 -14.52 17.46 -9.07
C THR A 236 -15.45 16.94 -10.16
N THR A 237 -16.37 16.04 -9.77
CA THR A 237 -17.73 15.93 -10.34
C THR A 237 -17.87 15.93 -11.87
N THR A 238 -17.94 14.74 -12.49
CA THR A 238 -19.12 14.23 -13.24
C THR A 238 -18.72 13.06 -14.18
N ARG A 239 -19.33 11.88 -13.96
CA ARG A 239 -19.53 10.76 -14.91
C ARG A 239 -18.38 9.81 -15.30
N SER A 240 -17.14 9.99 -14.86
CA SER A 240 -16.15 8.91 -14.90
C SER A 240 -16.19 8.11 -13.59
N GLU A 241 -17.04 7.07 -13.53
CA GLU A 241 -17.19 6.17 -12.37
C GLU A 241 -16.01 5.19 -12.17
N ARG A 242 -14.94 5.32 -12.95
CA ARG A 242 -13.82 4.40 -12.83
C ARG A 242 -13.14 4.58 -11.47
N PRO A 243 -12.74 3.54 -10.74
CA PRO A 243 -12.01 3.69 -9.48
C PRO A 243 -10.63 4.32 -9.70
N VAL A 244 -10.12 5.07 -8.72
CA VAL A 244 -8.69 5.44 -8.69
C VAL A 244 -7.97 4.19 -8.21
N PHE A 245 -6.88 3.80 -8.84
CA PHE A 245 -6.02 2.73 -8.33
C PHE A 245 -4.74 3.29 -7.71
N VAL A 246 -4.29 2.64 -6.65
CA VAL A 246 -3.02 2.82 -5.94
C VAL A 246 -2.26 1.50 -5.91
N TRP A 247 -0.95 1.55 -5.70
CA TRP A 247 -0.15 0.35 -5.48
C TRP A 247 0.13 0.09 -3.99
N ARG A 248 0.34 -1.18 -3.68
CA ARG A 248 0.88 -1.67 -2.40
C ARG A 248 2.00 -2.65 -2.69
N LEU A 249 3.24 -2.27 -2.40
CA LEU A 249 4.38 -3.19 -2.50
C LEU A 249 4.61 -3.83 -1.12
N LEU A 250 4.10 -5.04 -0.93
CA LEU A 250 4.09 -5.69 0.40
C LEU A 250 5.16 -6.77 0.48
N TYR A 251 5.98 -6.77 1.53
CA TYR A 251 7.00 -7.80 1.74
C TYR A 251 6.43 -8.97 2.55
N ASP A 252 6.54 -10.17 2.00
CA ASP A 252 6.22 -11.44 2.64
C ASP A 252 7.49 -12.00 3.31
N ILE A 253 7.46 -12.13 4.64
CA ILE A 253 8.59 -12.61 5.44
C ILE A 253 8.92 -14.07 5.11
N LYS A 254 7.89 -14.90 4.90
CA LYS A 254 8.07 -16.34 4.71
C LYS A 254 8.64 -16.67 3.34
N LEU A 255 8.17 -15.96 2.32
CA LEU A 255 8.64 -16.14 0.94
C LEU A 255 9.86 -15.28 0.59
N GLU A 256 10.26 -14.38 1.49
CA GLU A 256 11.29 -13.36 1.28
C GLU A 256 11.13 -12.60 -0.06
N THR A 257 9.88 -12.33 -0.44
CA THR A 257 9.51 -11.71 -1.72
C THR A 257 8.62 -10.50 -1.49
N TYR A 258 8.65 -9.54 -2.40
CA TYR A 258 7.62 -8.51 -2.50
C TYR A 258 6.46 -8.98 -3.38
N ALA A 259 5.24 -8.59 -3.03
CA ALA A 259 4.06 -8.67 -3.88
C ALA A 259 3.64 -7.26 -4.30
N LEU A 260 3.59 -6.99 -5.61
CA LEU A 260 3.06 -5.75 -6.16
C LEU A 260 1.55 -5.87 -6.36
N ASN A 261 0.80 -5.30 -5.43
CA ASN A 261 -0.66 -5.28 -5.48
C ASN A 261 -1.14 -3.96 -6.06
N ILE A 262 -2.20 -4.01 -6.85
CA ILE A 262 -2.94 -2.85 -7.34
C ILE A 262 -4.34 -2.92 -6.73
N VAL A 263 -4.72 -1.88 -6.00
CA VAL A 263 -6.00 -1.85 -5.27
C VAL A 263 -6.73 -0.54 -5.54
N PRO A 264 -8.07 -0.52 -5.52
CA PRO A 264 -8.80 0.73 -5.61
C PRO A 264 -8.45 1.60 -4.39
N ALA A 265 -8.14 2.88 -4.62
CA ALA A 265 -8.09 3.85 -3.55
C ALA A 265 -9.48 3.90 -2.91
N MET A 266 -9.54 3.73 -1.60
CA MET A 266 -10.81 3.79 -0.89
C MET A 266 -11.40 5.17 -1.09
N LYS A 267 -12.59 5.21 -1.70
CA LYS A 267 -13.33 6.46 -1.86
C LYS A 267 -14.05 6.73 -0.56
N LEU A 268 -14.09 7.99 -0.16
CA LEU A 268 -15.09 8.50 0.76
C LEU A 268 -16.46 8.11 0.18
N VAL A 269 -17.05 7.04 0.70
CA VAL A 269 -18.45 6.73 0.41
C VAL A 269 -19.19 7.87 1.08
N ARG A 270 -19.46 8.95 0.32
CA ARG A 270 -20.49 9.90 0.71
C ARG A 270 -21.70 9.01 0.95
N SER A 271 -22.10 8.86 2.22
CA SER A 271 -23.31 8.12 2.53
C SER A 271 -24.41 8.79 1.72
N ARG A 272 -24.87 8.12 0.67
CA ARG A 272 -26.08 8.55 -0.05
C ARG A 272 -27.32 8.39 0.84
N PHE A 273 -27.16 7.82 2.03
CA PHE A 273 -28.13 7.83 3.11
C PHE A 273 -27.94 9.12 3.90
N GLY A 274 -28.99 9.94 3.86
CA GLY A 274 -29.01 11.37 4.15
C GLY A 274 -28.50 11.81 5.52
N GLY A 275 -27.96 13.03 5.55
CA GLY A 275 -28.58 14.10 6.33
C GLY A 275 -28.56 13.98 7.85
N HIS A 276 -27.58 13.32 8.44
CA HIS A 276 -27.22 13.62 9.82
C HIS A 276 -26.00 14.52 9.79
N ASP A 277 -26.26 15.82 9.83
CA ASP A 277 -25.30 16.78 10.37
C ASP A 277 -24.76 16.20 11.68
N TYR A 278 -23.44 16.12 11.78
CA TYR A 278 -22.79 15.96 13.06
C TYR A 278 -23.09 17.23 13.85
N THR A 279 -24.22 17.28 14.55
CA THR A 279 -24.43 18.27 15.59
C THR A 279 -23.34 18.04 16.62
N GLU A 280 -22.47 19.06 16.76
CA GLU A 280 -21.57 19.17 17.90
C GLU A 280 -22.38 18.87 19.17
N ILE A 281 -22.00 17.83 19.90
CA ILE A 281 -22.43 17.67 21.28
C ILE A 281 -21.70 18.75 22.05
N THR A 282 -22.30 19.94 22.11
CA THR A 282 -21.89 20.99 23.03
C THR A 282 -22.35 20.54 24.41
N THR A 283 -21.46 19.87 25.14
CA THR A 283 -21.62 19.76 26.59
C THR A 283 -21.30 21.13 27.18
N THR A 284 -22.33 21.93 27.40
CA THR A 284 -22.29 23.09 28.28
C THR A 284 -22.30 22.58 29.74
N PRO A 285 -21.51 23.18 30.66
CA PRO A 285 -21.31 22.71 32.04
C PRO A 285 -22.57 22.61 32.90
#